data_AF-A0A7K3ZS98-F1
#
_entry.id   AF-A0A7K3ZS98-F1
#
_cell.length_a   1.000
_cell.length_b   1.000
_cell.length_c   1.000
_cell.angle_alpha   90.00
_cell.angle_beta   90.00
_cell.angle_gamma   90.00
#
_symmetry.space_group_name_H-M   'P 1'
#
loop_
_entity.id
_entity.type
_entity.pdbx_description
1 polymer ?
#
loop_
_entity_poly.entity_id
_entity_poly.type
_entity_poly.pdbx_seq_one_letter_code
_entity_poly.pdbx_strand_id
1 'polypeptide(L)'
;MIKPYRLTGESRYIGLPLGFGFLGATYALSAFIYYQPHFFGTSTYYIQLIVRTFGFLFLCVTYYFSGKKMENTRWVWSATLAILIIAALSSIILVTLPEVLPTYSVAATYARFFNLVFIGYLCFHTLRSHLEKPCRDTLWIPLGYLFLAISQYSLIIYSLDSAQSAWWSALGIRWAGFAFFLYIAYKSFCSTKGRFNEENSS
;
A
#
# COMPACT_ATOMS: atom_id res chain seq x y z
N MET A 1 15.76 7.62 23.35
CA MET A 1 14.68 7.81 22.35
C MET A 1 15.15 7.27 21.01
N ILE A 2 14.71 6.08 20.65
CA ILE A 2 15.06 5.43 19.38
C ILE A 2 14.39 6.24 18.27
N LYS A 3 15.18 7.03 17.54
CA LYS A 3 14.73 7.74 16.35
C LYS A 3 14.67 6.72 15.21
N PRO A 4 13.49 6.32 14.71
CA PRO A 4 13.37 5.34 13.61
C PRO A 4 14.00 5.83 12.31
N TYR A 5 14.34 7.12 12.26
CA TYR A 5 14.86 7.87 11.12
C TYR A 5 16.29 7.52 10.70
N ARG A 6 17.05 6.77 11.51
CA ARG A 6 18.46 6.45 11.22
C ARG A 6 18.71 5.04 10.67
N LEU A 7 17.69 4.18 10.59
CA LEU A 7 17.88 2.75 10.31
C LEU A 7 18.10 2.37 8.84
N THR A 8 17.80 3.26 7.88
CA THR A 8 17.93 2.96 6.44
C THR A 8 18.94 3.82 5.69
N GLY A 9 19.61 4.80 6.32
CA GLY A 9 20.61 5.68 5.67
C GLY A 9 20.07 6.59 4.55
N GLU A 10 18.88 6.31 4.02
CA GLU A 10 18.13 7.11 3.07
C GLU A 10 16.72 7.28 3.63
N SER A 11 16.35 8.49 4.03
CA SER A 11 14.98 8.81 4.47
C SER A 11 13.93 8.68 3.35
N ARG A 12 14.35 8.26 2.14
CA ARG A 12 13.53 8.11 0.93
C ARG A 12 12.66 6.86 0.88
N TYR A 13 12.95 5.83 1.70
CA TYR A 13 12.29 4.52 1.59
C TYR A 13 11.49 4.08 2.83
N ILE A 14 11.36 4.92 3.86
CA ILE A 14 10.66 4.57 5.12
C ILE A 14 9.15 4.35 4.92
N GLY A 15 8.54 5.00 3.92
CA GLY A 15 7.14 4.76 3.56
C GLY A 15 6.87 3.35 3.03
N LEU A 16 7.91 2.67 2.53
CA LEU A 16 7.76 1.40 1.82
C LEU A 16 7.48 0.21 2.75
N PRO A 17 8.26 -0.06 3.82
CA PRO A 17 7.95 -1.16 4.73
C PRO A 17 6.65 -0.92 5.50
N LEU A 18 6.37 0.34 5.87
CA LEU A 18 5.22 0.68 6.70
C LEU A 18 3.91 0.60 5.90
N GLY A 19 3.89 1.15 4.68
CA GLY A 19 2.72 1.02 3.80
C GLY A 19 2.59 -0.36 3.18
N PHE A 20 3.68 -1.11 2.97
CA PHE A 20 3.63 -2.53 2.62
C PHE A 20 3.03 -3.37 3.75
N GLY A 21 3.48 -3.19 4.99
CA GLY A 21 2.93 -3.88 6.15
C GLY A 21 1.44 -3.58 6.33
N PHE A 22 1.05 -2.32 6.14
CA PHE A 22 -0.35 -1.91 6.19
C PHE A 22 -1.17 -2.55 5.07
N LEU A 23 -0.73 -2.48 3.81
CA LEU A 23 -1.43 -3.14 2.70
C LEU A 23 -1.49 -4.65 2.92
N GLY A 24 -0.38 -5.32 3.23
CA GLY A 24 -0.33 -6.75 3.49
C GLY A 24 -1.29 -7.19 4.60
N ALA A 25 -1.34 -6.47 5.72
CA ALA A 25 -2.29 -6.72 6.80
C ALA A 25 -3.75 -6.58 6.32
N THR A 26 -4.06 -5.57 5.52
CA THR A 26 -5.42 -5.40 4.97
C THR A 26 -5.83 -6.54 4.02
N TYR A 27 -4.89 -7.08 3.23
CA TYR A 27 -5.17 -8.22 2.37
C TYR A 27 -5.28 -9.55 3.13
N ALA A 28 -4.47 -9.75 4.18
CA ALA A 28 -4.59 -10.91 5.06
C ALA A 28 -5.94 -10.90 5.80
N LEU A 29 -6.36 -9.73 6.29
CA LEU A 29 -7.66 -9.53 6.91
C LEU A 29 -8.81 -9.79 5.92
N SER A 30 -8.68 -9.34 4.65
CA SER A 30 -9.64 -9.69 3.61
C SER A 30 -9.74 -11.20 3.38
N ALA A 31 -8.62 -11.92 3.31
CA ALA A 31 -8.63 -13.37 3.11
C ALA A 31 -9.35 -14.09 4.27
N PHE A 32 -9.12 -13.63 5.50
CA PHE A 32 -9.80 -14.15 6.69
C PHE A 32 -11.32 -13.94 6.62
N ILE A 33 -11.75 -12.75 6.20
CA ILE A 33 -13.18 -12.41 6.12
C ILE A 33 -13.87 -13.18 4.98
N TYR A 34 -13.20 -13.38 3.85
CA TYR A 34 -13.72 -14.24 2.77
C TYR A 34 -13.83 -15.71 3.18
N TYR A 35 -12.96 -16.19 4.08
CA TYR A 35 -13.02 -17.56 4.58
C TYR A 35 -14.15 -17.79 5.60
N GLN A 36 -14.57 -16.74 6.31
CA GLN A 36 -15.60 -16.81 7.36
C GLN A 36 -16.79 -15.85 7.09
N PRO A 37 -17.50 -16.02 5.96
CA PRO A 37 -18.55 -15.08 5.55
C PRO A 37 -19.76 -15.03 6.49
N HIS A 38 -19.97 -16.07 7.31
CA HIS A 38 -21.09 -16.12 8.27
C HIS A 38 -20.93 -15.16 9.47
N PHE A 39 -19.69 -14.80 9.82
CA PHE A 39 -19.42 -13.87 10.93
C PHE A 39 -19.38 -12.40 10.49
N PHE A 40 -19.21 -12.13 9.19
CA PHE A 40 -18.95 -10.80 8.67
C PHE A 40 -20.08 -10.35 7.75
N GLY A 41 -20.78 -9.28 8.16
CA GLY A 41 -21.86 -8.67 7.38
C GLY A 41 -21.37 -7.93 6.13
N THR A 42 -22.33 -7.47 5.32
CA THR A 42 -22.07 -6.70 4.09
C THR A 42 -21.21 -5.45 4.33
N SER A 43 -21.42 -4.75 5.45
CA SER A 43 -20.63 -3.56 5.83
C SER A 43 -19.13 -3.85 5.96
N THR A 44 -18.75 -5.07 6.36
CA THR A 44 -17.34 -5.44 6.51
C THR A 44 -16.60 -5.44 5.15
N TYR A 45 -17.26 -5.83 4.06
CA TYR A 45 -16.65 -5.79 2.72
C TYR A 45 -16.39 -4.35 2.25
N TYR A 46 -17.30 -3.43 2.55
CA TYR A 46 -17.12 -2.01 2.23
C TYR A 46 -16.01 -1.37 3.08
N ILE A 47 -15.95 -1.68 4.38
CA ILE A 47 -14.88 -1.21 5.26
C ILE A 47 -13.51 -1.65 4.73
N GLN A 48 -13.36 -2.91 4.32
CA GLN A 48 -12.10 -3.38 3.72
C GLN A 48 -11.72 -2.61 2.45
N LEU A 49 -12.70 -2.32 1.60
CA LEU A 49 -12.48 -1.58 0.35
C LEU A 49 -11.98 -0.16 0.63
N ILE A 50 -12.59 0.52 1.60
CA ILE A 50 -12.19 1.85 2.06
C ILE A 50 -10.77 1.79 2.65
N VAL A 51 -10.54 0.94 3.64
CA VAL A 51 -9.25 0.84 4.34
C VAL A 51 -8.12 0.55 3.36
N ARG A 52 -8.32 -0.33 2.37
CA ARG A 52 -7.33 -0.61 1.33
C ARG A 52 -7.03 0.62 0.47
N THR A 53 -8.05 1.36 0.07
CA THR A 53 -7.90 2.57 -0.75
C THR A 53 -7.17 3.66 0.01
N PHE A 54 -7.48 3.81 1.30
CA PHE A 54 -6.73 4.68 2.20
C PHE A 54 -5.28 4.23 2.39
N GLY A 55 -4.99 2.93 2.39
CA GLY A 55 -3.63 2.41 2.43
C GLY A 55 -2.79 2.85 1.23
N PHE A 56 -3.35 2.78 0.01
CA PHE A 56 -2.69 3.28 -1.20
C PHE A 56 -2.53 4.80 -1.19
N LEU A 57 -3.57 5.53 -0.78
CA LEU A 57 -3.51 6.99 -0.67
C LEU A 57 -2.46 7.45 0.36
N PHE A 58 -2.40 6.80 1.52
CA PHE A 58 -1.41 7.06 2.56
C PHE A 58 0.03 6.83 2.04
N LEU A 59 0.24 5.76 1.28
CA LEU A 59 1.50 5.52 0.58
C LEU A 59 1.85 6.66 -0.38
N CYS A 60 0.93 7.06 -1.25
CA CYS A 60 1.14 8.18 -2.19
C CYS A 60 1.54 9.47 -1.46
N VAL A 61 0.82 9.80 -0.39
CA VAL A 61 1.09 10.98 0.44
C VAL A 61 2.49 10.87 1.07
N THR A 62 2.84 9.72 1.63
CA THR A 62 4.17 9.49 2.23
C THR A 62 5.29 9.67 1.23
N TYR A 63 5.14 9.14 0.02
CA TYR A 63 6.13 9.32 -1.04
C TYR A 63 6.22 10.77 -1.53
N TYR A 64 5.10 11.46 -1.66
CA TYR A 64 5.06 12.86 -2.07
C TYR A 64 5.85 13.77 -1.11
N PHE A 65 5.69 13.54 0.20
CA PHE A 65 6.35 14.36 1.22
C PHE A 65 7.79 13.91 1.52
N SER A 66 8.15 12.66 1.23
CA SER A 66 9.51 12.14 1.42
C SER A 66 10.60 12.88 0.62
N GLY A 67 10.23 13.62 -0.43
CA GLY A 67 11.16 14.38 -1.26
C GLY A 67 11.41 15.83 -0.82
N LYS A 68 10.70 16.35 0.19
CA LYS A 68 10.75 17.77 0.59
C LYS A 68 11.47 17.98 1.93
N LYS A 69 12.20 19.10 2.07
CA LYS A 69 12.90 19.46 3.32
C LYS A 69 11.88 19.59 4.48
N MET A 70 12.13 18.88 5.58
CA MET A 70 11.16 18.66 6.67
C MET A 70 10.78 19.89 7.51
N GLU A 71 11.57 20.97 7.51
CA GLU A 71 11.39 22.08 8.46
C GLU A 71 10.04 22.82 8.33
N ASN A 72 9.64 23.22 7.12
CA ASN A 72 8.35 23.89 6.90
C ASN A 72 7.22 22.91 6.51
N THR A 73 7.56 21.64 6.31
CA THR A 73 6.66 20.64 5.74
C THR A 73 5.97 19.80 6.82
N ARG A 74 6.45 19.85 8.07
CA ARG A 74 5.92 19.06 9.19
C ARG A 74 4.47 19.41 9.54
N TRP A 75 4.10 20.68 9.49
CA TRP A 75 2.72 21.12 9.72
C TRP A 75 1.79 20.67 8.60
N VAL A 76 2.22 20.80 7.35
CA VAL A 76 1.46 20.35 6.18
C VAL A 76 1.29 18.83 6.20
N TRP A 77 2.32 18.10 6.62
CA TRP A 77 2.27 16.65 6.82
C TRP A 77 1.23 16.25 7.88
N SER A 78 1.30 16.85 9.07
CA SER A 78 0.33 16.58 10.15
C SER A 78 -1.09 16.95 9.76
N ALA A 79 -1.29 18.08 9.07
CA ALA A 79 -2.60 18.49 8.57
C ALA A 79 -3.14 17.52 7.52
N THR A 80 -2.30 17.10 6.56
CA THR A 80 -2.69 16.14 5.52
C THR A 80 -3.06 14.80 6.15
N LEU A 81 -2.28 14.30 7.11
CA LEU A 81 -2.61 13.07 7.85
C LEU A 81 -3.91 13.19 8.64
N ALA A 82 -4.12 14.31 9.34
CA ALA A 82 -5.35 14.55 10.09
C ALA A 82 -6.57 14.55 9.17
N ILE A 83 -6.50 15.24 8.03
CA ILE A 83 -7.56 15.26 7.02
C ILE A 83 -7.80 13.84 6.49
N LEU A 84 -6.74 13.08 6.22
CA LEU A 84 -6.86 11.70 5.73
C LEU A 84 -7.57 10.79 6.74
N ILE A 85 -7.23 10.92 8.02
CA ILE A 85 -7.84 10.14 9.11
C ILE A 85 -9.32 10.54 9.27
N ILE A 86 -9.62 11.83 9.27
CA ILE A 86 -11.00 12.32 9.36
C ILE A 86 -11.83 11.82 8.17
N ALA A 87 -11.28 11.90 6.95
CA ALA A 87 -11.93 11.39 5.75
C ALA A 87 -12.13 9.86 5.79
N ALA A 88 -11.17 9.11 6.35
CA ALA A 88 -11.29 7.67 6.52
C ALA A 88 -12.39 7.32 7.52
N LEU A 89 -12.40 7.96 8.68
CA LEU A 89 -13.40 7.75 9.72
C LEU A 89 -14.79 8.15 9.24
N SER A 90 -14.93 9.29 8.56
CA SER A 90 -16.23 9.72 8.02
C SER A 90 -16.74 8.75 6.96
N SER A 91 -15.88 8.23 6.09
CA SER A 91 -16.25 7.24 5.08
C SER A 91 -16.68 5.90 5.72
N ILE A 92 -16.02 5.47 6.80
CA ILE A 92 -16.40 4.26 7.54
C ILE A 92 -17.78 4.43 8.19
N ILE A 93 -18.02 5.59 8.83
CA ILE A 93 -19.32 5.89 9.45
C ILE A 93 -20.41 5.92 8.38
N LEU A 94 -20.17 6.55 7.22
CA LEU A 94 -21.14 6.62 6.13
C LEU A 94 -21.53 5.23 5.60
N VAL A 95 -20.60 4.28 5.59
CA VAL A 95 -20.84 2.89 5.17
C VAL A 95 -21.70 2.08 6.15
N THR A 96 -21.84 2.53 7.40
CA THR A 96 -22.74 1.89 8.36
C THR A 96 -24.20 2.31 8.17
N LEU A 97 -24.46 3.32 7.35
CA LEU A 97 -25.81 3.79 7.04
C LEU A 97 -26.36 3.05 5.79
N PRO A 98 -27.46 2.28 5.93
CA PRO A 98 -27.91 1.37 4.88
C PRO A 98 -28.51 2.04 3.64
N GLU A 99 -28.91 3.31 3.71
CA GLU A 99 -29.70 3.97 2.65
C GLU A 99 -28.89 4.69 1.57
N VAL A 100 -27.57 4.86 1.73
CA VAL A 100 -26.77 5.76 0.87
C VAL A 100 -25.79 5.01 -0.06
N LEU A 101 -25.70 3.68 0.05
CA LEU A 101 -24.62 2.93 -0.62
C LEU A 101 -25.02 2.34 -1.97
N PRO A 102 -24.25 2.63 -3.04
CA PRO A 102 -24.40 1.90 -4.30
C PRO A 102 -24.02 0.43 -4.12
N THR A 103 -24.48 -0.43 -5.04
CA THR A 103 -24.15 -1.86 -5.08
C THR A 103 -22.65 -2.10 -4.94
N TYR A 104 -22.25 -3.05 -4.10
CA TYR A 104 -20.84 -3.33 -3.76
C TYR A 104 -19.94 -3.49 -5.00
N SER A 105 -20.45 -4.12 -6.06
CA SER A 105 -19.73 -4.28 -7.33
C SER A 105 -19.30 -2.95 -7.95
N VAL A 106 -20.19 -1.96 -7.92
CA VAL A 106 -19.95 -0.61 -8.47
C VAL A 106 -18.92 0.11 -7.61
N ALA A 107 -19.10 0.13 -6.29
CA ALA A 107 -18.16 0.74 -5.35
C ALA A 107 -16.75 0.10 -5.47
N ALA A 108 -16.69 -1.23 -5.55
CA ALA A 108 -15.46 -1.98 -5.71
C ALA A 108 -14.73 -1.64 -7.01
N THR A 109 -15.47 -1.47 -8.11
CA THR A 109 -14.89 -1.09 -9.40
C THR A 109 -14.28 0.30 -9.34
N TYR A 110 -15.01 1.30 -8.83
CA TYR A 110 -14.48 2.66 -8.67
C TYR A 110 -13.24 2.69 -7.77
N ALA A 111 -13.29 2.04 -6.61
CA ALA A 111 -12.14 1.97 -5.70
C ALA A 111 -10.92 1.31 -6.36
N ARG A 112 -11.12 0.26 -7.18
CA ARG A 112 -10.02 -0.38 -7.93
C ARG A 112 -9.40 0.56 -8.96
N PHE A 113 -10.20 1.34 -9.69
CA PHE A 113 -9.69 2.37 -10.60
C PHE A 113 -8.85 3.41 -9.87
N PHE A 114 -9.34 3.96 -8.75
CA PHE A 114 -8.57 4.91 -7.93
C PHE A 114 -7.26 4.30 -7.43
N ASN A 115 -7.30 3.05 -6.95
CA ASN A 115 -6.11 2.33 -6.51
C ASN A 115 -5.10 2.15 -7.63
N LEU A 116 -5.56 1.90 -8.87
CA LEU A 116 -4.69 1.76 -10.03
C LEU A 116 -3.96 3.08 -10.35
N VAL A 117 -4.65 4.23 -10.24
CA VAL A 117 -4.03 5.56 -10.37
C VAL A 117 -2.96 5.78 -9.27
N PHE A 118 -3.26 5.42 -8.02
CA PHE A 118 -2.31 5.54 -6.91
C PHE A 118 -1.07 4.64 -7.09
N ILE A 119 -1.27 3.38 -7.49
CA ILE A 119 -0.17 2.45 -7.77
C ILE A 119 0.66 2.97 -8.96
N GLY A 120 0.01 3.49 -10.01
CA GLY A 120 0.70 4.10 -11.15
C GLY A 120 1.58 5.27 -10.73
N TYR A 121 1.06 6.16 -9.88
CA TYR A 121 1.85 7.24 -9.29
C TYR A 121 3.06 6.72 -8.49
N LEU A 122 2.86 5.72 -7.64
CA LEU A 122 3.93 5.11 -6.84
C LEU A 122 5.00 4.47 -7.74
N CYS A 123 4.60 3.75 -8.78
CA CYS A 123 5.50 3.13 -9.74
C CYS A 123 6.31 4.19 -10.48
N PHE A 124 5.67 5.25 -10.98
CA PHE A 124 6.37 6.33 -11.69
C PHE A 124 7.35 7.07 -10.77
N HIS A 125 6.92 7.40 -9.54
CA HIS A 125 7.76 8.10 -8.58
C HIS A 125 8.98 7.25 -8.14
N THR A 126 8.77 5.96 -7.87
CA THR A 126 9.85 5.04 -7.49
C THR A 126 10.81 4.76 -8.65
N LEU A 127 10.29 4.63 -9.88
CA LEU A 127 11.11 4.47 -11.08
C LEU A 127 11.93 5.72 -11.37
N ARG A 128 11.33 6.91 -11.29
CA ARG A 128 12.06 8.19 -11.44
C ARG A 128 13.17 8.33 -10.41
N SER A 129 12.91 8.01 -9.14
CA SER A 129 13.93 8.03 -8.10
C SER A 129 15.08 7.04 -8.37
N HIS A 130 14.78 5.89 -8.99
CA HIS A 130 15.80 4.92 -9.40
C HIS A 130 16.64 5.44 -10.58
N LEU A 131 16.02 6.10 -11.56
CA LEU A 131 16.74 6.71 -12.69
C LEU A 131 17.70 7.83 -12.25
N GLU A 132 17.33 8.60 -11.22
CA GLU A 132 18.20 9.65 -10.64
C GLU A 132 19.41 9.08 -9.90
N LYS A 133 19.27 7.90 -9.26
CA LYS A 133 20.35 7.21 -8.53
C LYS A 133 20.24 5.70 -8.75
N PRO A 134 20.90 5.16 -9.79
CA PRO A 134 20.76 3.75 -10.14
C PRO A 134 21.45 2.85 -9.10
N CYS A 135 20.66 2.32 -8.17
CA CYS A 135 21.04 1.22 -7.30
C CYS A 135 20.31 -0.06 -7.78
N ARG A 136 21.07 -1.12 -8.10
CA ARG A 136 20.55 -2.39 -8.66
C ARG A 136 19.47 -3.04 -7.80
N ASP A 137 19.49 -2.77 -6.48
CA ASP A 137 18.50 -3.26 -5.52
C ASP A 137 17.20 -2.45 -5.45
N THR A 138 17.18 -1.23 -5.98
CA THR A 138 16.02 -0.34 -5.95
C THR A 138 14.99 -0.68 -7.05
N LEU A 139 15.39 -1.45 -8.07
CA LEU A 139 14.50 -1.84 -9.18
C LEU A 139 13.42 -2.85 -8.78
N TRP A 140 13.63 -3.59 -7.69
CA TRP A 140 12.63 -4.54 -7.17
C TRP A 140 11.38 -3.85 -6.61
N ILE A 141 11.50 -2.59 -6.18
CA ILE A 141 10.42 -1.79 -5.61
C ILE A 141 9.33 -1.44 -6.63
N PRO A 142 9.64 -0.76 -7.76
CA PRO A 142 8.65 -0.47 -8.80
C PRO A 142 8.08 -1.76 -9.39
N LEU A 143 8.87 -2.83 -9.45
CA LEU A 143 8.42 -4.14 -9.91
C LEU A 143 7.34 -4.72 -8.97
N GLY A 144 7.52 -4.65 -7.65
CA GLY A 144 6.47 -5.03 -6.68
C GLY A 144 5.17 -4.23 -6.87
N TYR A 145 5.26 -2.91 -7.11
CA TYR A 145 4.09 -2.07 -7.40
C TYR A 145 3.43 -2.42 -8.74
N LEU A 146 4.22 -2.76 -9.76
CA LEU A 146 3.71 -3.21 -11.05
C LEU A 146 2.88 -4.49 -10.92
N PHE A 147 3.35 -5.46 -10.13
CA PHE A 147 2.57 -6.67 -9.83
C PHE A 147 1.26 -6.34 -9.11
N LEU A 148 1.27 -5.39 -8.17
CA LEU A 148 0.02 -4.92 -7.54
C LEU A 148 -0.92 -4.24 -8.55
N ALA A 149 -0.39 -3.46 -9.50
CA ALA A 149 -1.19 -2.83 -10.55
C ALA A 149 -1.85 -3.88 -11.46
N ILE A 150 -1.08 -4.88 -11.91
CA ILE A 150 -1.59 -5.98 -12.74
C ILE A 150 -2.65 -6.78 -11.98
N SER A 151 -2.46 -7.00 -10.68
CA SER A 151 -3.47 -7.64 -9.83
C SER A 151 -4.78 -6.84 -9.76
N GLN A 152 -4.70 -5.51 -9.59
CA GLN A 152 -5.90 -4.66 -9.59
C GLN A 152 -6.58 -4.65 -10.96
N TYR A 153 -5.81 -4.59 -12.04
CA TYR A 153 -6.32 -4.63 -13.40
C TYR A 153 -7.06 -5.95 -13.70
N SER A 154 -6.47 -7.09 -13.32
CA SER A 154 -7.11 -8.40 -13.49
C SER A 154 -8.40 -8.53 -12.68
N LEU A 155 -8.49 -7.89 -11.50
CA LEU A 155 -9.74 -7.81 -10.75
C LEU A 155 -10.81 -6.93 -11.42
N ILE A 156 -10.42 -5.89 -12.18
CA ILE A 156 -11.37 -5.09 -12.97
C ILE A 156 -11.94 -5.94 -14.12
N ILE A 157 -11.10 -6.74 -14.78
CA ILE A 157 -11.56 -7.70 -15.80
C ILE A 157 -12.53 -8.71 -15.19
N TYR A 158 -12.21 -9.24 -14.01
CA TYR A 158 -13.12 -10.14 -13.29
C TYR A 158 -14.50 -9.51 -13.02
N SER A 159 -14.58 -8.22 -12.70
CA SER A 159 -15.89 -7.56 -12.51
C SER A 159 -16.72 -7.43 -13.79
N LEU A 160 -16.09 -7.50 -14.98
CA LEU A 160 -16.77 -7.39 -16.26
C LEU A 160 -17.16 -8.76 -16.82
N ASP A 161 -16.25 -9.73 -16.75
CA ASP A 161 -16.39 -11.03 -17.42
C ASP A 161 -16.68 -12.19 -16.44
N SER A 162 -16.61 -11.94 -15.12
CA SER A 162 -16.77 -12.97 -14.07
C SER A 162 -15.86 -14.20 -14.23
N ALA A 163 -14.83 -14.10 -15.07
CA ALA A 163 -13.92 -15.20 -15.39
C ALA A 163 -13.07 -15.58 -14.18
N GLN A 164 -13.29 -16.79 -13.64
CA GLN A 164 -12.56 -17.27 -12.45
C GLN A 164 -11.04 -17.29 -12.64
N SER A 165 -10.56 -17.48 -13.87
CA SER A 165 -9.14 -17.38 -14.22
C SER A 165 -8.54 -16.01 -13.90
N ALA A 166 -9.28 -14.92 -14.15
CA ALA A 166 -8.85 -13.55 -13.84
C ALA A 166 -8.77 -13.28 -12.34
N TRP A 167 -9.59 -13.98 -11.54
CA TRP A 167 -9.54 -13.90 -10.08
C TRP A 167 -8.32 -14.63 -9.52
N TRP A 168 -8.07 -15.87 -9.96
CA TRP A 168 -6.92 -16.66 -9.51
C TRP A 168 -5.59 -16.05 -9.95
N SER A 169 -5.50 -15.54 -11.18
CA SER A 169 -4.31 -14.82 -11.66
C SER A 169 -4.07 -13.55 -10.86
N ALA A 170 -5.13 -12.77 -10.57
CA ALA A 170 -5.02 -11.59 -9.74
C ALA A 170 -4.48 -11.90 -8.34
N LEU A 171 -4.91 -13.02 -7.76
CA LEU A 171 -4.44 -13.49 -6.45
C LEU A 171 -2.95 -13.87 -6.53
N GLY A 172 -2.57 -14.75 -7.47
CA GLY A 172 -1.18 -15.20 -7.61
C GLY A 172 -0.20 -14.06 -7.85
N ILE A 173 -0.55 -13.13 -8.75
CA ILE A 173 0.27 -11.94 -9.05
C ILE A 173 0.40 -11.04 -7.81
N ARG A 174 -0.65 -10.91 -7.00
CA ARG A 174 -0.60 -10.13 -5.76
C ARG A 174 0.39 -10.72 -4.75
N TRP A 175 0.32 -12.03 -4.53
CA TRP A 175 1.25 -12.72 -3.63
C TRP A 175 2.69 -12.61 -4.12
N ALA A 176 2.94 -12.70 -5.43
CA ALA A 176 4.25 -12.44 -6.02
C ALA A 176 4.73 -11.00 -5.74
N GLY A 177 3.85 -10.00 -5.92
CA GLY A 177 4.14 -8.61 -5.56
C GLY A 177 4.52 -8.45 -4.09
N PHE A 178 3.79 -9.11 -3.17
CA PHE A 178 4.13 -9.09 -1.74
C PHE A 178 5.43 -9.83 -1.41
N ALA A 179 5.74 -10.93 -2.09
CA ALA A 179 7.00 -11.63 -1.92
C ALA A 179 8.20 -10.73 -2.28
N PHE A 180 8.09 -9.94 -3.35
CA PHE A 180 9.12 -8.96 -3.70
C PHE A 180 9.31 -7.91 -2.60
N PHE A 181 8.23 -7.35 -2.08
CA PHE A 181 8.33 -6.38 -0.99
C PHE A 181 8.91 -6.98 0.30
N LEU A 182 8.53 -8.22 0.63
CA LEU A 182 9.05 -8.91 1.82
C LEU A 182 10.55 -9.22 1.67
N TYR A 183 10.99 -9.64 0.48
CA TYR A 183 12.40 -9.85 0.18
C TYR A 183 13.22 -8.56 0.34
N ILE A 184 12.71 -7.43 -0.17
CA ILE A 184 13.37 -6.12 -0.04
C ILE A 184 13.43 -5.68 1.43
N ALA A 185 12.33 -5.84 2.16
CA ALA A 185 12.28 -5.51 3.58
C ALA A 185 13.30 -6.36 4.36
N TYR A 186 13.32 -7.67 4.15
CA TYR A 186 14.27 -8.59 4.78
C TYR A 186 15.72 -8.21 4.48
N LYS A 187 16.06 -7.96 3.21
CA LYS A 187 17.40 -7.55 2.79
C LYS A 187 17.83 -6.22 3.43
N SER A 188 16.91 -5.26 3.53
CA SER A 188 17.15 -3.98 4.19
C SER A 188 17.47 -4.17 5.68
N PHE A 189 16.68 -4.98 6.39
CA PHE A 189 16.91 -5.27 7.82
C PHE A 189 18.21 -6.04 8.07
N CYS A 190 18.53 -7.04 7.23
CA CYS A 190 19.75 -7.83 7.37
C CYS A 190 21.02 -7.01 7.05
N SER A 191 20.97 -6.15 6.04
CA SER A 191 22.08 -5.25 5.69
C SER A 191 22.41 -4.28 6.84
N THR A 192 21.38 -3.79 7.54
CA THR A 192 21.56 -2.93 8.73
C THR A 192 22.19 -3.69 9.89
N LYS A 193 21.84 -4.96 10.10
CA LYS A 193 22.44 -5.80 11.16
C LYS A 193 23.94 -6.04 10.93
N GLY A 194 24.37 -6.15 9.66
CA GLY A 194 25.79 -6.22 9.30
C GLY A 194 26.57 -4.96 9.66
N ARG A 195 26.05 -3.79 9.28
CA ARG A 195 26.67 -2.48 9.59
C ARG A 195 26.77 -2.18 11.09
N PHE A 196 25.75 -2.57 11.87
CA PHE A 196 25.74 -2.33 13.32
C PHE A 196 26.77 -3.21 14.06
N ASN A 197 27.13 -4.38 13.51
CA ASN A 197 28.17 -5.23 14.09
C ASN A 197 29.58 -4.72 13.76
N GLU A 198 29.80 -4.13 12.58
CA GLU A 198 31.09 -3.53 12.22
C GLU A 198 31.40 -2.29 13.07
N GLU A 199 30.44 -1.39 13.28
CA GLU A 199 30.59 -0.18 14.10
C GLU A 199 30.82 -0.45 15.60
N ASN A 200 30.42 -1.62 16.11
CA ASN A 200 30.68 -2.02 17.50
C ASN A 200 31.94 -2.88 17.67
N SER A 201 32.67 -3.14 16.58
CA SER A 201 33.91 -3.91 16.56
C SER A 201 35.17 -3.07 16.30
N SER A 202 35.01 -1.75 16.15
CA SER A 202 36.07 -0.74 16.02
C SER A 202 36.10 0.17 17.24
#